data_AF-A0A2V2S4L0-F1
#
_entry.id   AF-A0A2V2S4L0-F1
#
_cell.length_a   1.000
_cell.length_b   1.000
_cell.length_c   1.000
_cell.angle_alpha   90.00
_cell.angle_beta   90.00
_cell.angle_gamma   90.00
#
_symmetry.space_group_name_H-M   'P 1'
#
loop_
_entity.id
_entity.type
_entity.pdbx_description
1 polymer ?
#
loop_
_entity_poly.entity_id
_entity_poly.type
_entity_poly.pdbx_seq_one_letter_code
_entity_poly.pdbx_strand_id
1 'polypeptide(L)'
;MKRISIFLITLTLGGTPVLRAQDAATEERLNKLSGQIEGILETLHSQSKQIDRLAKEVDAVREAAANKPPANYASPEDLKKLAEAIKEVDRKRIQDAENVSAQLKDLRKAVLSVPPPKTHSTSTPISQDTGDSVKPPKGDKLAKPDTESGFEYQIQEGDTLSKIVKNCKQSDKKIKVTVDQILKANPGLQADKLVPGKKIFIPAPAQS
;
A
#
# COMPACT_ATOMS: atom_id res chain seq x y z
N MET A 1 9.09 98.97 44.53
CA MET A 1 8.95 98.11 43.34
C MET A 1 9.83 96.85 43.41
N LYS A 2 9.66 95.98 44.43
CA LYS A 2 10.46 94.73 44.55
C LYS A 2 9.62 93.47 44.84
N ARG A 3 8.29 93.61 44.94
CA ARG A 3 7.37 92.50 45.26
C ARG A 3 6.68 91.89 44.03
N ILE A 4 6.58 92.66 42.93
CA ILE A 4 5.98 92.20 41.67
C ILE A 4 6.95 91.30 40.87
N SER A 5 8.26 91.45 41.07
CA SER A 5 9.27 90.62 40.39
C SER A 5 9.31 89.17 40.86
N ILE A 6 8.80 88.87 42.06
CA ILE A 6 8.84 87.51 42.62
C ILE A 6 7.70 86.65 42.04
N PHE A 7 6.54 87.25 41.76
CA PHE A 7 5.41 86.54 41.15
C PHE A 7 5.61 86.17 39.68
N LEU A 8 6.49 86.89 38.96
CA LEU A 8 6.81 86.61 37.57
C LEU A 8 7.83 85.47 37.39
N ILE A 9 8.61 85.15 38.43
CA ILE A 9 9.59 84.05 38.41
C ILE A 9 8.95 82.72 38.85
N THR A 10 7.88 82.75 39.65
CA THR A 10 7.17 81.54 40.06
C THR A 10 6.19 81.00 39.01
N LEU A 11 5.85 81.78 37.97
CA LEU A 11 4.90 81.38 36.94
C LEU A 11 5.55 80.65 35.75
N THR A 12 6.88 80.67 35.61
CA THR A 12 7.62 79.98 34.54
C THR A 12 8.11 78.57 34.93
N LEU A 13 7.92 78.16 36.19
CA LEU A 13 8.35 76.84 36.70
C LEU A 13 7.19 75.83 36.85
N GLY A 14 6.05 76.10 36.22
CA GLY A 14 4.84 75.25 36.24
C GLY A 14 4.62 74.40 34.97
N GLY A 15 5.55 74.42 34.02
CA GLY A 15 5.44 73.62 32.79
C GLY A 15 6.28 72.34 32.86
N THR A 16 5.63 71.19 32.67
CA THR A 16 6.17 69.85 32.32
C THR A 16 6.26 68.75 33.40
N PRO A 17 5.12 68.27 33.93
CA PRO A 17 5.02 66.86 34.34
C PRO A 17 4.67 65.92 33.16
N VAL A 18 4.17 66.44 32.03
CA VAL A 18 3.66 65.62 30.91
C VAL A 18 4.74 65.06 29.99
N LEU A 19 5.93 65.68 29.91
CA LEU A 19 7.01 65.19 29.04
C LEU A 19 7.62 63.87 29.53
N ARG A 20 7.77 63.67 30.84
CA ARG A 20 8.39 62.45 31.40
C ARG A 20 7.51 61.20 31.27
N ALA A 21 6.18 61.36 31.29
CA ALA A 21 5.26 60.24 31.12
C ALA A 21 5.19 59.75 29.66
N GLN A 22 5.38 60.66 28.69
CA GLN A 22 5.52 60.25 27.28
C GLN A 22 6.84 59.52 27.05
N ASP A 23 7.91 59.92 27.74
CA ASP A 23 9.23 59.31 27.65
C ASP A 23 9.21 57.84 28.11
N ALA A 24 8.57 57.56 29.25
CA ALA A 24 8.42 56.20 29.76
C ALA A 24 7.64 55.28 28.79
N ALA A 25 6.52 55.78 28.23
CA ALA A 25 5.74 55.02 27.26
C ALA A 25 6.50 54.79 25.93
N THR A 26 7.40 55.69 25.54
CA THR A 26 8.27 55.50 24.37
C THR A 26 9.42 54.53 24.64
N GLU A 27 10.02 54.57 25.83
CA GLU A 27 11.05 53.63 26.26
C GLU A 27 10.52 52.20 26.32
N GLU A 28 9.30 52.00 26.85
CA GLU A 28 8.65 50.67 26.86
C GLU A 28 8.46 50.10 25.44
N ARG A 29 8.08 50.93 24.48
CA ARG A 29 7.93 50.52 23.07
C ARG A 29 9.27 50.18 22.44
N LEU A 30 10.32 50.95 22.71
CA LEU A 30 11.67 50.68 22.21
C LEU A 30 12.23 49.38 22.80
N ASN A 31 12.02 49.14 24.09
CA ASN A 31 12.39 47.88 24.74
C ASN A 31 11.63 46.70 24.14
N LYS A 32 10.32 46.85 23.90
CA LYS A 32 9.52 45.83 23.23
C LYS A 32 10.01 45.54 21.81
N LEU A 33 10.29 46.57 21.00
CA LEU A 33 10.81 46.41 19.65
C LEU A 33 12.19 45.74 19.65
N SER A 34 13.06 46.11 20.58
CA SER A 34 14.38 45.50 20.74
C SER A 34 14.27 44.01 21.07
N GLY A 35 13.37 43.65 22.00
CA GLY A 35 13.08 42.25 22.31
C GLY A 35 12.47 41.48 21.13
N GLN A 36 11.60 42.11 20.34
CA GLN A 36 11.05 41.49 19.13
C GLN A 36 12.12 41.26 18.05
N ILE A 37 13.04 42.20 17.86
CA ILE A 37 14.17 42.05 16.93
C ILE A 37 15.07 40.90 17.37
N GLU A 38 15.39 40.83 18.66
CA GLU A 38 16.23 39.76 19.22
C GLU A 38 15.58 38.39 19.06
N GLY A 39 14.28 38.28 19.31
CA GLY A 39 13.52 37.05 19.07
C GLY A 39 13.47 36.62 17.60
N ILE A 40 13.37 37.58 16.67
CA ILE A 40 13.42 37.29 15.23
C ILE A 40 14.84 36.84 14.82
N LEU A 41 15.89 37.48 15.33
CA LEU A 41 17.27 37.09 15.06
C LEU A 41 17.58 35.68 15.58
N GLU A 42 17.10 35.36 16.79
CA GLU A 42 17.22 34.01 17.36
C GLU A 42 16.49 32.98 16.49
N THR A 43 15.28 33.32 16.03
CA THR A 43 14.51 32.46 15.11
C THR A 43 15.22 32.27 13.77
N LEU A 44 15.80 33.34 13.21
CA LEU A 44 16.56 33.29 11.95
C LEU A 44 17.79 32.38 12.08
N HIS A 45 18.53 32.51 13.19
CA HIS A 45 19.69 31.66 13.45
C HIS A 45 19.28 30.19 13.63
N SER A 46 18.16 29.93 14.32
CA SER A 46 17.59 28.59 14.47
C SER A 46 17.22 27.98 13.12
N GLN A 47 16.55 28.75 12.24
CA GLN A 47 16.22 28.31 10.89
C GLN A 47 17.47 28.03 10.05
N SER A 48 18.47 28.92 10.08
CA SER A 48 19.73 28.72 9.38
C SER A 48 20.39 27.39 9.79
N LYS A 49 20.40 27.09 11.09
CA LYS A 49 20.95 25.84 11.61
C LYS A 49 20.16 24.60 11.16
N GLN A 50 18.83 24.72 11.03
CA GLN A 50 18.01 23.65 10.47
C GLN A 50 18.32 23.41 8.99
N ILE A 51 18.47 24.48 8.21
CA ILE A 51 18.85 24.39 6.79
C ILE A 51 20.23 23.74 6.65
N ASP A 52 21.21 24.14 7.45
CA ASP A 52 22.55 23.54 7.42
C ASP A 52 22.54 22.05 7.78
N ARG A 53 21.68 21.66 8.75
CA ARG A 53 21.51 20.26 9.12
C ARG A 53 20.90 19.45 7.98
N LEU A 54 19.84 19.97 7.35
CA LEU A 54 19.17 19.32 6.22
C LEU A 54 20.11 19.23 5.01
N ALA A 55 20.88 20.28 4.72
CA ALA A 55 21.87 20.27 3.65
C ALA A 55 22.91 19.16 3.87
N LYS A 56 23.46 19.06 5.08
CA LYS A 56 24.40 17.97 5.45
C LYS A 56 23.76 16.58 5.34
N GLU A 57 22.49 16.45 5.70
CA GLU A 57 21.76 15.18 5.57
C GLU A 57 21.52 14.82 4.10
N VAL A 58 21.17 15.78 3.26
CA VAL A 58 21.03 15.58 1.80
C VAL A 58 22.37 15.14 1.20
N ASP A 59 23.47 15.79 1.57
CA ASP A 59 24.80 15.42 1.10
C ASP A 59 25.20 14.03 1.59
N ALA A 60 24.94 13.71 2.87
CA ALA A 60 25.19 12.37 3.41
C ALA A 60 24.36 11.29 2.72
N VAL A 61 23.09 11.55 2.38
CA VAL A 61 22.23 10.62 1.63
C VAL A 61 22.74 10.45 0.21
N ARG A 62 23.17 11.53 -0.45
CA ARG A 62 23.75 11.47 -1.81
C ARG A 62 25.04 10.66 -1.83
N GLU A 63 25.94 10.90 -0.88
CA GLU A 63 27.16 10.13 -0.70
C GLU A 63 26.87 8.67 -0.35
N ALA A 64 25.89 8.40 0.51
CA ALA A 64 25.46 7.05 0.82
C ALA A 64 24.86 6.32 -0.39
N ALA A 65 24.13 7.04 -1.25
CA ALA A 65 23.59 6.51 -2.50
C ALA A 65 24.68 6.27 -3.55
N ALA A 66 25.73 7.10 -3.58
CA ALA A 66 26.86 6.95 -4.50
C ALA A 66 27.83 5.83 -4.07
N ASN A 67 28.05 5.65 -2.76
CA ASN A 67 29.06 4.72 -2.22
C ASN A 67 28.50 3.34 -1.82
N LYS A 68 27.18 3.15 -1.72
CA LYS A 68 26.61 1.81 -1.53
C LYS A 68 26.58 1.04 -2.85
N PRO A 69 27.02 -0.23 -2.87
CA PRO A 69 26.68 -1.12 -3.99
C PRO A 69 25.15 -1.18 -4.13
N PRO A 70 24.61 -1.48 -5.33
CA PRO A 70 23.18 -1.41 -5.64
C PRO A 70 22.39 -2.43 -4.80
N ALA A 71 22.11 -2.05 -3.56
CA ALA A 71 21.38 -2.84 -2.60
C ALA A 71 20.02 -2.16 -2.43
N ASN A 72 19.05 -2.69 -3.17
CA ASN A 72 17.61 -2.47 -3.06
C ASN A 72 16.99 -1.25 -3.76
N TYR A 73 17.72 -0.51 -4.60
CA TYR A 73 17.13 0.54 -5.43
C TYR A 73 17.55 0.37 -6.90
N ALA A 74 16.59 0.44 -7.83
CA ALA A 74 16.86 0.44 -9.26
C ALA A 74 17.35 1.83 -9.69
N SER A 75 18.40 1.90 -10.52
CA SER A 75 18.83 3.18 -11.09
C SER A 75 17.85 3.64 -12.18
N PRO A 76 17.82 4.94 -12.52
CA PRO A 76 17.03 5.45 -13.65
C PRO A 76 17.32 4.72 -14.97
N GLU A 77 18.57 4.30 -15.19
CA GLU A 77 19.00 3.55 -16.37
C GLU A 77 18.39 2.15 -16.40
N ASP A 78 18.31 1.48 -15.25
CA ASP A 78 17.69 0.16 -15.14
C ASP A 78 16.18 0.23 -15.40
N LEU A 79 15.52 1.29 -14.94
CA LEU A 79 14.11 1.56 -15.25
C LEU A 79 13.90 1.79 -16.75
N LYS A 80 14.80 2.52 -17.42
CA LYS A 80 14.73 2.74 -18.86
C LYS A 80 14.93 1.44 -19.63
N LYS A 81 15.90 0.60 -19.25
CA LYS A 81 16.11 -0.72 -19.84
C LYS A 81 14.88 -1.62 -19.67
N LEU A 82 14.27 -1.60 -18.48
CA LEU A 82 13.04 -2.34 -18.21
C LEU A 82 11.88 -1.85 -19.09
N ALA A 83 11.72 -0.53 -19.25
CA ALA A 83 10.69 0.03 -20.12
C ALA A 83 10.85 -0.41 -21.58
N GLU A 84 12.08 -0.42 -22.10
CA GLU A 84 12.35 -0.93 -23.45
C GLU A 84 12.12 -2.44 -23.56
N ALA A 85 12.50 -3.22 -22.54
CA ALA A 85 12.24 -4.66 -22.49
C ALA A 85 10.73 -4.97 -22.49
N ILE A 86 9.93 -4.19 -21.76
CA ILE A 86 8.47 -4.34 -21.73
C ILE A 86 7.85 -4.02 -23.09
N LYS A 87 8.25 -2.89 -23.72
CA LYS A 87 7.79 -2.55 -25.08
C LYS A 87 8.11 -3.66 -26.08
N GLU A 88 9.28 -4.25 -25.98
CA GLU A 88 9.69 -5.35 -26.86
C GLU A 88 8.87 -6.62 -26.61
N VAL A 89 8.57 -6.96 -25.36
CA VAL A 89 7.65 -8.06 -25.03
C VAL A 89 6.27 -7.81 -25.63
N ASP A 90 5.73 -6.59 -25.52
CA ASP A 90 4.42 -6.23 -26.06
C ASP A 90 4.38 -6.37 -27.58
N ARG A 91 5.43 -5.91 -28.26
CA ARG A 91 5.60 -6.08 -29.70
C ARG A 91 5.56 -7.57 -30.09
N LYS A 92 6.27 -8.43 -29.36
CA LYS A 92 6.26 -9.88 -29.59
C LYS A 92 4.89 -10.50 -29.33
N ARG A 93 4.21 -10.09 -28.26
CA ARG A 93 2.85 -10.57 -27.95
C ARG A 93 1.87 -10.28 -29.07
N ILE A 94 1.93 -9.08 -29.66
CA ILE A 94 1.08 -8.72 -30.81
C ILE A 94 1.43 -9.58 -32.02
N GLN A 95 2.72 -9.71 -32.34
CA GLN A 95 3.18 -10.51 -33.48
C GLN A 95 2.78 -11.99 -33.34
N ASP A 96 2.91 -12.56 -32.15
CA ASP A 96 2.51 -13.93 -31.87
C ASP A 96 0.99 -14.09 -31.97
N ALA A 97 0.21 -13.13 -31.46
CA ALA A 97 -1.25 -13.14 -31.61
C ALA A 97 -1.68 -13.10 -33.09
N GLU A 98 -1.00 -12.29 -33.91
CA GLU A 98 -1.21 -12.25 -35.36
C GLU A 98 -0.88 -13.60 -36.02
N ASN A 99 0.28 -14.18 -35.70
CA ASN A 99 0.69 -15.49 -36.22
C ASN A 99 -0.30 -16.60 -35.85
N VAL A 100 -0.75 -16.63 -34.59
CA VAL A 100 -1.75 -17.58 -34.11
C VAL A 100 -3.06 -17.40 -34.86
N SER A 101 -3.51 -16.15 -35.05
CA SER A 101 -4.75 -15.87 -35.79
C SER A 101 -4.66 -16.32 -37.26
N ALA A 102 -3.50 -16.15 -37.90
CA ALA A 102 -3.24 -16.61 -39.25
C ALA A 102 -3.24 -18.14 -39.34
N GLN A 103 -2.52 -18.82 -38.45
CA GLN A 103 -2.51 -20.28 -38.37
C GLN A 103 -3.89 -20.86 -38.11
N LEU A 104 -4.69 -20.25 -37.21
CA LEU A 104 -6.07 -20.67 -36.95
C LEU A 104 -6.95 -20.50 -38.19
N LYS A 105 -6.76 -19.44 -38.98
CA LYS A 105 -7.47 -19.24 -40.26
C LYS A 105 -7.12 -20.32 -41.27
N ASP A 106 -5.85 -20.71 -41.36
CA ASP A 106 -5.39 -21.75 -42.28
C ASP A 106 -5.82 -23.15 -41.82
N LEU A 107 -5.80 -23.43 -40.51
CA LEU A 107 -6.41 -24.62 -39.91
C LEU A 107 -7.91 -24.69 -40.21
N ARG A 108 -8.63 -23.58 -40.06
CA ARG A 108 -10.05 -23.51 -40.44
C ARG A 108 -10.26 -23.86 -41.90
N LYS A 109 -9.46 -23.30 -42.82
CA LYS A 109 -9.54 -23.64 -44.25
C LYS A 109 -9.25 -25.12 -44.50
N ALA A 110 -8.20 -25.66 -43.88
CA ALA A 110 -7.84 -27.06 -43.99
C ALA A 110 -8.98 -27.97 -43.52
N VAL A 111 -9.58 -27.70 -42.35
CA VAL A 111 -10.75 -28.43 -41.82
C VAL A 111 -11.96 -28.31 -42.75
N LEU A 112 -12.21 -27.13 -43.34
CA LEU A 112 -13.31 -26.94 -44.30
C LEU A 112 -13.07 -27.59 -45.67
N SER A 113 -11.81 -27.83 -46.05
CA SER A 113 -11.44 -28.53 -47.30
C SER A 113 -11.34 -30.04 -47.16
N VAL A 114 -11.43 -30.59 -45.94
CA VAL A 114 -11.56 -32.04 -45.73
C VAL A 114 -13.00 -32.46 -46.08
N PRO A 115 -13.22 -33.38 -47.04
CA PRO A 115 -14.56 -33.91 -47.32
C PRO A 115 -15.13 -34.64 -46.09
N PRO A 116 -16.46 -34.66 -45.89
CA PRO A 116 -17.05 -35.24 -44.70
C PRO A 116 -16.64 -36.71 -44.56
N PRO A 117 -16.27 -37.16 -43.33
CA PRO A 117 -16.01 -38.57 -43.11
C PRO A 117 -17.28 -39.36 -43.37
N LYS A 118 -17.16 -40.47 -44.12
CA LYS A 118 -18.24 -41.45 -44.25
C LYS A 118 -18.60 -41.94 -42.84
N THR A 119 -19.86 -41.79 -42.50
CA THR A 119 -20.48 -42.24 -41.26
C THR A 119 -20.29 -43.74 -41.09
N HIS A 120 -19.50 -44.13 -40.10
CA HIS A 120 -19.71 -45.42 -39.43
C HIS A 120 -20.47 -45.15 -38.14
N SER A 121 -21.79 -45.26 -38.26
CA SER A 121 -22.71 -45.38 -37.14
C SER A 121 -22.32 -46.62 -36.35
N THR A 122 -21.72 -46.45 -35.17
CA THR A 122 -21.85 -47.41 -34.08
C THR A 122 -22.56 -46.69 -32.96
N SER A 123 -23.88 -46.84 -32.95
CA SER A 123 -24.73 -46.51 -31.83
C SER A 123 -24.42 -47.45 -30.68
N THR A 124 -24.00 -46.91 -29.54
CA THR A 124 -24.22 -47.57 -28.25
C THR A 124 -24.99 -46.58 -27.38
N PRO A 125 -26.21 -46.93 -26.96
CA PRO A 125 -26.97 -46.16 -25.98
C PRO A 125 -26.58 -46.63 -24.58
N ILE A 126 -26.24 -45.72 -23.67
CA ILE A 126 -26.48 -45.87 -22.23
C ILE A 126 -26.70 -44.45 -21.64
N SER A 127 -27.98 -44.18 -21.43
CA SER A 127 -28.62 -43.47 -20.33
C SER A 127 -28.06 -42.15 -19.82
N GLN A 128 -28.80 -41.08 -20.15
CA GLN A 128 -29.23 -40.11 -19.14
C GLN A 128 -29.92 -40.88 -18.01
N ASP A 129 -29.47 -40.70 -16.77
CA ASP A 129 -30.34 -40.82 -15.62
C ASP A 129 -30.35 -39.48 -14.88
N THR A 130 -31.59 -39.07 -14.69
CA THR A 130 -32.13 -37.98 -13.89
C THR A 130 -31.68 -38.05 -12.43
N GLY A 131 -31.69 -36.88 -11.79
CA GLY A 131 -31.31 -36.76 -10.40
C GLY A 131 -32.18 -37.59 -9.46
N ASP A 132 -31.57 -37.96 -8.33
CA ASP A 132 -32.33 -38.19 -7.13
C ASP A 132 -31.69 -37.47 -5.94
N SER A 133 -32.59 -36.90 -5.15
CA SER A 133 -32.32 -36.24 -3.89
C SER A 133 -31.90 -37.27 -2.86
N VAL A 134 -30.77 -37.04 -2.18
CA VAL A 134 -30.56 -37.66 -0.87
C VAL A 134 -30.43 -36.55 0.18
N LYS A 135 -31.57 -36.29 0.83
CA LYS A 135 -31.67 -35.67 2.16
C LYS A 135 -31.52 -36.79 3.24
N PRO A 136 -31.37 -36.47 4.53
CA PRO A 136 -30.20 -36.74 5.37
C PRO A 136 -30.38 -37.94 6.34
N PRO A 137 -29.31 -38.47 6.98
CA PRO A 137 -29.46 -39.12 8.27
C PRO A 137 -29.19 -38.12 9.40
N LYS A 138 -30.19 -37.95 10.27
CA LYS A 138 -30.15 -37.23 11.54
C LYS A 138 -29.94 -38.25 12.67
N GLY A 139 -29.12 -37.87 13.67
CA GLY A 139 -28.99 -38.50 14.99
C GLY A 139 -27.78 -39.43 15.07
N ASP A 140 -26.78 -39.25 15.94
CA ASP A 140 -26.87 -38.78 17.33
C ASP A 140 -25.68 -37.92 17.79
N LYS A 141 -25.98 -37.04 18.74
CA LYS A 141 -25.11 -36.07 19.40
C LYS A 141 -24.14 -36.73 20.38
N LEU A 142 -22.88 -36.27 20.42
CA LEU A 142 -22.27 -35.73 21.65
C LEU A 142 -20.99 -34.90 21.39
N ALA A 143 -21.17 -33.57 21.49
CA ALA A 143 -20.25 -32.56 22.05
C ALA A 143 -18.81 -32.38 21.51
N LYS A 144 -18.60 -31.34 20.67
CA LYS A 144 -17.83 -30.13 21.06
C LYS A 144 -18.05 -28.99 20.04
N PRO A 145 -18.06 -27.71 20.50
CA PRO A 145 -18.36 -26.52 19.70
C PRO A 145 -17.07 -26.11 18.95
N ASP A 146 -17.01 -25.43 17.81
CA ASP A 146 -17.70 -24.23 17.36
C ASP A 146 -17.61 -24.17 15.82
N THR A 147 -18.74 -23.88 15.17
CA THR A 147 -18.85 -23.13 13.90
C THR A 147 -17.78 -23.37 12.82
N GLU A 148 -17.93 -24.40 11.98
CA GLU A 148 -17.11 -24.64 10.79
C GLU A 148 -17.47 -23.69 9.63
N SER A 149 -17.39 -22.37 9.85
CA SER A 149 -17.55 -21.38 8.78
C SER A 149 -16.26 -21.26 7.96
N GLY A 150 -15.97 -22.20 7.06
CA GLY A 150 -14.84 -22.10 6.12
C GLY A 150 -15.20 -21.51 4.77
N PHE A 151 -14.21 -21.38 3.89
CA PHE A 151 -14.41 -20.99 2.49
C PHE A 151 -13.60 -21.89 1.55
N GLU A 152 -14.10 -22.08 0.34
CA GLU A 152 -13.39 -22.79 -0.72
C GLU A 152 -12.33 -21.88 -1.34
N TYR A 153 -11.11 -22.40 -1.47
CA TYR A 153 -9.99 -21.73 -2.13
C TYR A 153 -9.47 -22.59 -3.27
N GLN A 154 -9.30 -21.98 -4.45
CA GLN A 154 -8.68 -22.64 -5.58
C GLN A 154 -7.18 -22.35 -5.58
N ILE A 155 -6.38 -23.41 -5.47
CA ILE A 155 -4.91 -23.33 -5.49
C ILE A 155 -4.46 -22.69 -6.81
N GLN A 156 -3.64 -21.64 -6.70
CA GLN A 156 -3.02 -20.98 -7.86
C GLN A 156 -1.63 -21.56 -8.14
N GLU A 157 -1.09 -21.27 -9.32
CA GLU A 157 0.26 -21.69 -9.69
C GLU A 157 1.31 -21.02 -8.77
N GLY A 158 2.18 -21.83 -8.15
CA GLY A 158 3.21 -21.36 -7.23
C GLY A 158 2.76 -21.14 -5.78
N ASP A 159 1.53 -21.53 -5.43
CA ASP A 159 1.04 -21.55 -4.05
C ASP A 159 1.75 -22.60 -3.20
N THR A 160 1.89 -22.29 -1.91
CA THR A 160 2.41 -23.20 -0.88
C THR A 160 1.47 -23.12 0.32
N LEU A 161 1.28 -24.20 1.09
CA LEU A 161 0.39 -24.15 2.27
C LEU A 161 0.78 -23.02 3.23
N SER A 162 2.08 -22.77 3.41
CA SER A 162 2.57 -21.65 4.21
C SER A 162 2.18 -20.28 3.65
N LYS A 163 2.15 -20.12 2.32
CA LYS A 163 1.72 -18.88 1.66
C LYS A 163 0.21 -18.70 1.78
N ILE A 164 -0.56 -19.76 1.54
CA ILE A 164 -2.02 -19.76 1.69
C ILE A 164 -2.40 -19.36 3.12
N VAL A 165 -1.78 -19.99 4.13
CA VAL A 165 -2.00 -19.63 5.55
C VAL A 165 -1.64 -18.18 5.84
N LYS A 166 -0.51 -17.67 5.33
CA LYS A 166 -0.13 -16.26 5.49
C LYS A 166 -1.16 -15.33 4.84
N ASN A 167 -1.59 -15.64 3.62
CA ASN A 167 -2.60 -14.88 2.89
C ASN A 167 -3.94 -14.88 3.65
N CYS A 168 -4.38 -16.01 4.20
CA CYS A 168 -5.61 -16.09 5.01
C CYS A 168 -5.54 -15.23 6.28
N LYS A 169 -4.36 -15.18 6.95
CA LYS A 169 -4.13 -14.31 8.10
C LYS A 169 -4.14 -12.82 7.73
N GLN A 170 -3.67 -12.49 6.53
CA GLN A 170 -3.56 -11.12 6.00
C GLN A 170 -4.82 -10.65 5.26
N SER A 171 -5.73 -11.55 4.90
CA SER A 171 -7.00 -11.22 4.25
C SER A 171 -7.88 -10.37 5.15
N ASP A 172 -8.83 -9.63 4.58
CA ASP A 172 -9.75 -8.73 5.32
C ASP A 172 -10.51 -9.44 6.44
N LYS A 173 -10.70 -10.76 6.30
CA LYS A 173 -11.36 -11.63 7.27
C LYS A 173 -10.44 -12.13 8.40
N LYS A 174 -9.16 -11.73 8.43
CA LYS A 174 -8.10 -12.09 9.41
C LYS A 174 -8.21 -13.53 9.93
N ILE A 175 -8.32 -14.48 9.01
CA ILE A 175 -8.64 -15.86 9.35
C ILE A 175 -7.39 -16.53 9.92
N LYS A 176 -7.41 -16.81 11.23
CA LYS A 176 -6.34 -17.53 11.92
C LYS A 176 -6.47 -19.02 11.66
N VAL A 177 -5.93 -19.46 10.52
CA VAL A 177 -5.82 -20.88 10.18
C VAL A 177 -4.37 -21.35 10.28
N THR A 178 -4.16 -22.62 10.63
CA THR A 178 -2.85 -23.29 10.64
C THR A 178 -2.78 -24.37 9.57
N VAL A 179 -1.57 -24.78 9.18
CA VAL A 179 -1.36 -25.81 8.15
C VAL A 179 -2.06 -27.11 8.54
N ASP A 180 -1.95 -27.53 9.80
CA ASP A 180 -2.57 -28.75 10.32
C ASP A 180 -4.11 -28.69 10.25
N GLN A 181 -4.71 -27.52 10.48
CA GLN A 181 -6.15 -27.33 10.34
C GLN A 181 -6.61 -27.47 8.89
N ILE A 182 -5.84 -26.97 7.93
CA ILE A 182 -6.14 -27.14 6.49
C ILE A 182 -6.00 -28.61 6.10
N LEU A 183 -4.95 -29.30 6.57
CA LEU A 183 -4.75 -30.72 6.27
C LEU A 183 -5.85 -31.60 6.87
N LYS A 184 -6.28 -31.31 8.10
CA LYS A 184 -7.38 -32.01 8.75
C LYS A 184 -8.72 -31.79 8.04
N ALA A 185 -8.93 -30.59 7.50
CA ALA A 185 -10.14 -30.26 6.76
C ALA A 185 -10.14 -30.77 5.30
N ASN A 186 -8.98 -31.17 4.76
CA ASN A 186 -8.84 -31.70 3.41
C ASN A 186 -8.12 -33.06 3.42
N PRO A 187 -8.82 -34.15 3.80
CA PRO A 187 -8.24 -35.48 3.80
C PRO A 187 -7.75 -35.86 2.39
N GLY A 188 -6.44 -36.09 2.25
CA GLY A 188 -5.77 -36.40 0.97
C GLY A 188 -4.97 -35.25 0.35
N LEU A 189 -5.01 -34.04 0.92
CA LEU A 189 -4.14 -32.94 0.51
C LEU A 189 -2.72 -33.18 1.02
N GLN A 190 -1.71 -33.14 0.13
CA GLN A 190 -0.31 -33.22 0.51
C GLN A 190 0.30 -31.82 0.61
N ALA A 191 0.98 -31.53 1.72
CA ALA A 191 1.59 -30.24 1.97
C ALA A 191 2.64 -29.83 0.93
N ASP A 192 3.38 -30.83 0.42
CA ASP A 192 4.50 -30.62 -0.51
C ASP A 192 4.08 -30.69 -1.99
N LYS A 193 2.82 -31.07 -2.28
CA LYS A 193 2.31 -31.28 -3.64
C LYS A 193 0.94 -30.65 -3.83
N LEU A 194 0.91 -29.32 -3.80
CA LEU A 194 -0.28 -28.56 -4.19
C LEU A 194 -0.39 -28.56 -5.72
N VAL A 195 -1.51 -29.05 -6.24
CA VAL A 195 -1.81 -29.05 -7.68
C VAL A 195 -2.63 -27.79 -7.99
N PRO A 196 -2.14 -26.89 -8.86
CA PRO A 196 -2.90 -25.73 -9.30
C PRO A 196 -4.27 -26.14 -9.88
N GLY A 197 -5.31 -25.35 -9.59
CA GLY A 197 -6.67 -25.58 -10.04
C GLY A 197 -7.51 -26.49 -9.15
N LYS A 198 -6.93 -27.21 -8.18
CA LYS A 198 -7.70 -27.96 -7.17
C LYS A 198 -8.34 -27.01 -6.15
N LYS A 199 -9.60 -27.28 -5.80
CA LYS A 199 -10.31 -26.60 -4.73
C LYS A 199 -10.01 -27.27 -3.39
N ILE A 200 -9.63 -26.48 -2.40
CA ILE A 200 -9.41 -26.91 -1.02
C ILE A 200 -10.30 -26.09 -0.09
N PHE A 201 -10.71 -26.69 1.03
CA PHE A 201 -11.49 -26.03 2.06
C PHE A 201 -10.57 -25.41 3.11
N ILE A 202 -10.71 -24.10 3.33
CA ILE A 202 -9.96 -23.41 4.37
C ILE A 202 -10.91 -23.17 5.55
N PRO A 203 -10.72 -23.85 6.70
CA PRO A 203 -11.57 -23.63 7.86
C PRO A 203 -11.31 -22.23 8.43
N ALA A 204 -12.36 -21.43 8.61
CA ALA A 204 -12.27 -20.20 9.40
C ALA A 204 -12.87 -20.48 10.78
N PRO A 205 -12.07 -20.44 11.86
CA PRO A 205 -12.65 -20.45 13.20
C PRO A 205 -13.51 -19.20 13.33
N ALA A 206 -14.77 -19.36 13.75
CA ALA A 206 -15.64 -18.22 14.04
C ALA A 206 -14.90 -17.25 14.96
N GLN A 207 -14.75 -16.01 14.51
CA GLN A 207 -14.18 -14.97 15.33
C GLN A 207 -15.17 -14.67 16.45
N SER A 208 -14.86 -15.08 17.68
CA SER A 208 -15.51 -14.57 18.89
C SER A 208 -14.97 -13.19 19.23
#